data_AF-A0A6J8DGZ7-F1
#
_entry.id   AF-A0A6J8DGZ7-F1
#
_cell.length_a   1.000
_cell.length_b   1.000
_cell.length_c   1.000
_cell.angle_alpha   90.00
_cell.angle_beta   90.00
_cell.angle_gamma   90.00
#
_symmetry.space_group_name_H-M   'P 1'
#
loop_
_entity.id
_entity.type
_entity.pdbx_description
1 polymer ?
#
loop_
_entity_poly.entity_id
_entity_poly.type
_entity_poly.pdbx_seq_one_letter_code
_entity_poly.pdbx_strand_id
1 'polypeptide(L)'
;MLSNVLPQVDNTAVGQHPYITRLIKGVFNSIPPTTILLPEWDLQLVLTLLQKEPFEPIENIDLKHLTFKTVFLISITTFRRCSDLQSLRVNHSFMKIQQKGITFIRCGLAKQDRQNHRNSKIVVPAFTDNKKLDPVTCLLQYIERTKKFRSSLDKDQQGKLFLSTCEPHKPVTSQTISKWIVQMIKLAYPDSSLENIKAHSTRAIGPYWALYKGASINSILEAADWSSESTFGKFYLRDLSVDVLDNL
;
A
#
# COMPACT_ATOMS: atom_id res chain seq x y z
N MET A 1 -5.27 15.64 -21.36
CA MET A 1 -6.61 15.75 -21.96
C MET A 1 -6.43 16.36 -23.35
N LEU A 2 -6.76 15.65 -24.42
CA LEU A 2 -6.59 16.12 -25.81
C LEU A 2 -7.28 17.48 -26.05
N SER A 3 -8.45 17.69 -25.45
CA SER A 3 -9.21 18.95 -25.51
C SER A 3 -8.53 20.15 -24.86
N ASN A 4 -7.49 19.96 -24.05
CA ASN A 4 -6.77 21.06 -23.39
C ASN A 4 -5.52 21.49 -24.18
N VAL A 5 -5.14 20.74 -25.22
CA VAL A 5 -3.91 20.95 -25.99
C VAL A 5 -4.23 21.25 -27.46
N LEU A 6 -5.38 20.78 -27.95
CA LEU A 6 -5.80 20.95 -29.33
C LEU A 6 -6.95 21.95 -29.45
N PRO A 7 -6.99 22.77 -30.52
CA PRO A 7 -8.11 23.66 -30.81
C PRO A 7 -9.39 22.86 -31.07
N GLN A 8 -10.54 23.50 -30.91
CA GLN A 8 -11.83 22.90 -31.21
C GLN A 8 -11.95 22.55 -32.70
N VAL A 9 -12.68 21.48 -32.99
CA VAL A 9 -13.03 21.05 -34.35
C VAL A 9 -14.55 21.00 -34.42
N ASP A 10 -15.13 21.62 -35.44
CA ASP A 10 -16.59 21.76 -35.61
C ASP A 10 -17.29 22.32 -34.35
N ASN A 11 -16.71 23.38 -33.78
CA ASN A 11 -17.15 24.01 -32.52
C ASN A 11 -17.27 23.04 -31.32
N THR A 12 -16.66 21.85 -31.43
CA THR A 12 -16.68 20.81 -30.42
C THR A 12 -15.27 20.59 -29.91
N ALA A 13 -15.12 20.41 -28.60
CA ALA A 13 -13.83 20.01 -28.03
C ALA A 13 -13.40 18.65 -28.60
N VAL A 14 -12.13 18.52 -29.00
CA VAL A 14 -11.61 17.31 -29.69
C VAL A 14 -11.93 16.01 -28.94
N GLY A 15 -11.79 15.99 -27.61
CA GLY A 15 -12.12 14.81 -26.79
C GLY A 15 -13.62 14.48 -26.68
N GLN A 16 -14.50 15.36 -27.16
CA GLN A 16 -15.95 15.20 -27.18
C GLN A 16 -16.50 15.00 -28.61
N HIS A 17 -15.65 15.05 -29.63
CA HIS A 17 -16.08 14.92 -31.02
C HIS A 17 -16.63 13.50 -31.28
N PRO A 18 -17.85 13.35 -31.89
CA PRO A 18 -18.52 12.05 -32.03
C PRO A 18 -17.67 10.96 -32.69
N TYR A 19 -16.92 11.28 -33.74
CA TYR A 19 -16.03 10.33 -34.40
C TYR A 19 -14.86 9.88 -33.52
N ILE A 20 -14.28 10.80 -32.72
CA ILE A 20 -13.17 10.48 -31.82
C ILE A 20 -13.67 9.60 -30.68
N THR A 21 -14.82 9.94 -30.08
CA THR A 21 -15.43 9.10 -29.05
C THR A 21 -15.80 7.71 -29.59
N ARG A 22 -16.35 7.62 -30.80
CA ARG A 22 -16.65 6.33 -31.46
C ARG A 22 -15.39 5.53 -31.79
N LEU A 23 -14.33 6.18 -32.28
CA LEU A 23 -13.05 5.54 -32.57
C LEU A 23 -12.42 4.99 -31.28
N ILE A 24 -12.33 5.78 -30.22
CA ILE A 24 -11.79 5.35 -28.92
C ILE A 24 -12.62 4.19 -28.36
N LYS A 25 -13.94 4.25 -28.47
CA LYS A 25 -14.83 3.15 -28.09
C LYS A 25 -14.59 1.89 -28.93
N GLY A 26 -14.35 2.05 -30.23
CA GLY A 26 -13.96 0.96 -31.13
C GLY A 26 -12.62 0.32 -30.72
N VAL A 27 -11.59 1.13 -30.46
CA VAL A 27 -10.28 0.67 -29.98
C VAL A 27 -10.42 -0.09 -28.66
N PHE A 28 -11.21 0.43 -27.72
CA PHE A 28 -11.49 -0.24 -26.44
C PHE A 28 -12.18 -1.59 -26.64
N ASN A 29 -13.14 -1.68 -27.56
CA ASN A 29 -13.83 -2.94 -27.86
C ASN A 29 -12.94 -3.94 -28.59
N SER A 30 -12.04 -3.48 -29.47
CA SER A 30 -11.09 -4.33 -30.20
C SER A 30 -9.94 -4.82 -29.33
N ILE A 31 -9.59 -4.05 -28.29
CA ILE A 31 -8.53 -4.37 -27.33
C ILE A 31 -9.13 -4.20 -25.92
N PRO A 32 -10.04 -5.09 -25.51
CA PRO A 32 -10.61 -5.02 -24.17
C PRO A 32 -9.46 -5.16 -23.16
N PRO A 33 -9.33 -4.28 -22.15
CA PRO A 33 -8.31 -4.43 -21.14
C PRO A 33 -8.48 -5.77 -20.43
N THR A 34 -7.50 -6.66 -20.52
CA THR A 34 -7.48 -7.89 -19.74
C THR A 34 -7.29 -7.52 -18.27
N THR A 35 -8.31 -7.69 -17.44
CA THR A 35 -8.19 -7.56 -15.99
C THR A 35 -7.51 -8.81 -15.45
N ILE A 36 -6.33 -8.66 -14.83
CA ILE A 36 -5.72 -9.75 -14.05
C ILE A 36 -6.54 -9.87 -12.76
N LEU A 37 -7.24 -11.00 -12.64
CA LEU A 37 -8.41 -11.20 -11.76
C LEU A 37 -8.04 -11.53 -10.31
N LEU A 38 -6.90 -12.17 -10.10
CA LEU A 38 -6.33 -12.42 -8.77
C LEU A 38 -4.84 -12.07 -8.82
N PRO A 39 -4.29 -11.50 -7.74
CA PRO A 39 -2.85 -11.36 -7.65
C PRO A 39 -2.19 -12.73 -7.78
N GLU A 40 -1.12 -12.82 -8.56
CA GLU A 40 -0.38 -14.06 -8.83
C GLU A 40 0.33 -14.63 -7.58
N TRP A 41 0.05 -14.10 -6.39
CA TRP A 41 0.71 -14.46 -5.14
C TRP A 41 -0.29 -14.60 -3.98
N ASP A 42 -0.04 -15.60 -3.15
CA ASP A 42 -0.73 -15.92 -1.90
C ASP A 42 -0.14 -15.15 -0.69
N LEU A 43 -1.00 -14.50 0.07
CA LEU A 43 -0.65 -13.81 1.32
C LEU A 43 -0.14 -14.77 2.39
N GLN A 44 -0.77 -15.94 2.52
CA GLN A 44 -0.43 -16.89 3.58
C GLN A 44 0.99 -17.43 3.41
N LEU A 45 1.44 -17.63 2.17
CA LEU A 45 2.81 -18.01 1.88
C LEU A 45 3.82 -16.94 2.35
N VAL A 46 3.55 -15.66 2.06
CA VAL A 46 4.42 -14.56 2.49
C VAL A 46 4.43 -14.44 4.02
N LEU A 47 3.27 -14.53 4.67
CA LEU A 47 3.18 -14.52 6.14
C LEU A 47 3.89 -15.71 6.79
N THR A 48 3.89 -16.88 6.14
CA THR A 48 4.61 -18.06 6.62
C THR A 48 6.12 -17.86 6.51
N LEU A 49 6.61 -17.25 5.43
CA LEU A 49 8.03 -16.90 5.27
C LEU A 49 8.48 -15.90 6.33
N LEU A 50 7.68 -14.86 6.61
CA LEU A 50 8.03 -13.81 7.57
C LEU A 50 8.23 -14.30 9.02
N GLN A 51 7.79 -15.53 9.34
CA GLN A 51 7.92 -16.15 10.66
C GLN A 51 9.15 -17.04 10.82
N LYS A 52 9.95 -17.19 9.75
CA LYS A 52 11.13 -18.04 9.64
C LYS A 52 12.38 -17.19 9.39
N GLU A 53 13.55 -17.81 9.48
CA GLU A 53 14.81 -17.24 8.99
C GLU A 53 14.67 -16.81 7.51
N PRO A 54 15.22 -15.66 7.08
CA PRO A 54 16.05 -14.71 7.85
C PRO A 54 15.24 -13.60 8.57
N PHE A 55 13.92 -13.73 8.67
CA PHE A 55 13.03 -12.68 9.20
C PHE A 55 12.78 -12.74 10.71
N GLU A 56 13.22 -13.82 11.33
CA GLU A 56 13.16 -14.09 12.77
C GLU A 56 14.47 -14.76 13.19
N PRO A 57 15.02 -14.47 14.38
CA PRO A 57 14.50 -13.53 15.39
C PRO A 57 14.69 -12.04 15.00
N ILE A 58 13.67 -11.23 15.27
CA ILE A 58 13.65 -9.79 14.89
C ILE A 58 14.76 -8.96 15.55
N GLU A 59 15.37 -9.46 16.61
CA GLU A 59 16.49 -8.82 17.31
C GLU A 59 17.80 -8.88 16.51
N ASN A 60 17.97 -9.90 15.65
CA ASN A 60 19.23 -10.17 14.92
C ASN A 60 19.09 -10.05 13.39
N ILE A 61 17.89 -9.81 12.90
CA ILE A 61 17.59 -9.57 11.47
C ILE A 61 18.42 -8.42 10.89
N ASP A 62 18.88 -8.56 9.65
CA ASP A 62 19.51 -7.47 8.89
C ASP A 62 18.50 -6.33 8.60
N LEU A 63 19.00 -5.09 8.51
CA LEU A 63 18.20 -3.91 8.22
C LEU A 63 17.37 -4.06 6.94
N LYS A 64 17.90 -4.71 5.89
CA LYS A 64 17.16 -4.93 4.65
C LYS A 64 15.92 -5.79 4.87
N HIS A 65 16.08 -6.95 5.51
CA HIS A 65 14.98 -7.87 5.79
C HIS A 65 13.97 -7.25 6.77
N LEU A 66 14.44 -6.52 7.79
CA LEU A 66 13.59 -5.76 8.70
C LEU A 66 12.75 -4.71 7.96
N THR A 67 13.36 -4.01 7.03
CA THR A 67 12.67 -3.00 6.19
C THR A 67 11.59 -3.66 5.35
N PHE A 68 11.89 -4.78 4.69
CA PHE A 68 10.93 -5.48 3.84
C PHE A 68 9.74 -6.01 4.65
N LYS A 69 10.01 -6.65 5.79
CA LYS A 69 9.00 -7.14 6.73
C LYS A 69 8.11 -6.00 7.23
N THR A 70 8.71 -4.92 7.72
CA THR A 70 7.98 -3.75 8.26
C THR A 70 7.09 -3.12 7.19
N VAL A 71 7.63 -2.85 6.01
CA VAL A 71 6.89 -2.21 4.90
C VAL A 71 5.75 -3.10 4.42
N PHE A 72 6.00 -4.41 4.29
CA PHE A 72 4.98 -5.35 3.84
C PHE A 72 3.84 -5.44 4.85
N LEU A 73 4.13 -5.67 6.14
CA LEU A 73 3.12 -5.78 7.20
C LEU A 73 2.30 -4.48 7.34
N ILE A 74 2.93 -3.31 7.28
CA ILE A 74 2.21 -2.03 7.30
C ILE A 74 1.32 -1.88 6.04
N SER A 75 1.79 -2.31 4.87
CA SER A 75 1.02 -2.18 3.64
C SER A 75 -0.26 -3.02 3.64
N ILE A 76 -0.19 -4.26 4.16
CA ILE A 76 -1.33 -5.17 4.21
C ILE A 76 -2.27 -4.92 5.38
N THR A 77 -1.87 -4.14 6.40
CA THR A 77 -2.73 -3.85 7.57
C THR A 77 -3.39 -2.48 7.49
N THR A 78 -2.70 -1.49 6.93
CA THR A 78 -3.25 -0.15 6.73
C THR A 78 -4.01 -0.03 5.42
N PHE A 79 -3.74 -0.93 4.47
CA PHE A 79 -4.23 -0.87 3.10
C PHE A 79 -3.90 0.48 2.43
N ARG A 80 -2.82 1.17 2.83
CA ARG A 80 -2.47 2.51 2.35
C ARG A 80 -1.64 2.48 1.05
N ARG A 81 -1.66 3.57 0.26
CA ARG A 81 -0.87 3.64 -0.97
C ARG A 81 0.60 3.80 -0.61
N CYS A 82 1.51 3.39 -1.48
CA CYS A 82 2.94 3.60 -1.25
C CYS A 82 3.31 5.09 -1.04
N SER A 83 2.57 6.03 -1.64
CA SER A 83 2.72 7.46 -1.40
C SER A 83 2.32 7.86 0.02
N ASP A 84 1.26 7.27 0.56
CA ASP A 84 0.83 7.51 1.93
C ASP A 84 1.88 6.96 2.91
N LEU A 85 2.38 5.74 2.67
CA LEU A 85 3.46 5.14 3.46
C LEU A 85 4.76 5.97 3.41
N GLN A 86 5.11 6.51 2.24
CA GLN A 86 6.30 7.35 2.07
C GLN A 86 6.21 8.68 2.84
N SER A 87 4.99 9.19 3.01
CA SER A 87 4.77 10.47 3.68
C SER A 87 4.82 10.39 5.20
N LEU A 88 4.85 9.17 5.78
CA LEU A 88 4.88 8.95 7.23
C LEU A 88 6.13 9.57 7.88
N ARG A 89 5.96 10.04 9.11
CA ARG A 89 7.02 10.65 9.92
C ARG A 89 7.07 10.06 11.33
N VAL A 90 8.26 9.97 11.90
CA VAL A 90 8.51 9.46 13.27
C VAL A 90 8.35 10.53 14.37
N ASN A 91 8.22 11.79 13.99
CA ASN A 91 8.18 12.89 14.94
C ASN A 91 6.91 12.81 15.82
N HIS A 92 7.00 13.18 17.10
CA HIS A 92 5.90 13.05 18.06
C HIS A 92 4.63 13.82 17.65
N SER A 93 4.76 14.87 16.85
CA SER A 93 3.63 15.62 16.28
C SER A 93 2.83 14.83 15.24
N PHE A 94 3.43 13.79 14.63
CA PHE A 94 2.84 13.02 13.52
C PHE A 94 2.68 11.53 13.83
N MET A 95 3.20 11.05 14.95
CA MET A 95 3.12 9.65 15.37
C MET A 95 2.72 9.55 16.85
N LYS A 96 1.66 8.79 17.13
CA LYS A 96 1.19 8.49 18.48
C LYS A 96 1.13 6.98 18.69
N ILE A 97 1.92 6.50 19.64
CA ILE A 97 1.93 5.10 20.07
C ILE A 97 0.82 4.91 21.11
N GLN A 98 0.02 3.86 20.95
CA GLN A 98 -1.10 3.50 21.83
C GLN A 98 -1.08 1.98 22.06
N GLN A 99 -1.81 1.51 23.07
CA GLN A 99 -1.91 0.06 23.36
C GLN A 99 -2.46 -0.75 22.18
N LYS A 100 -3.43 -0.18 21.45
CA LYS A 100 -4.09 -0.85 20.31
C LYS A 100 -3.31 -0.73 18.99
N GLY A 101 -2.23 0.04 18.96
CA GLY A 101 -1.47 0.27 17.73
C GLY A 101 -0.77 1.62 17.65
N ILE A 102 -0.23 1.94 16.48
CA ILE A 102 0.43 3.22 16.20
C ILE A 102 -0.45 4.01 15.23
N THR A 103 -0.79 5.25 15.61
CA THR A 103 -1.50 6.17 14.73
C THR A 103 -0.54 7.19 14.15
N PHE A 104 -0.59 7.37 12.83
CA PHE A 104 0.10 8.41 12.11
C PHE A 104 -0.87 9.46 11.58
N ILE A 105 -0.41 10.70 11.52
CA ILE A 105 -1.06 11.80 10.81
C ILE A 105 -0.20 12.11 9.58
N ARG A 106 -0.79 12.02 8.40
CA ARG A 106 -0.08 12.27 7.15
C ARG A 106 0.40 13.72 7.07
N CYS A 107 1.64 13.94 6.61
CA CYS A 107 2.14 15.29 6.31
C CYS A 107 1.86 15.67 4.85
N GLY A 108 1.32 16.87 4.63
CA GLY A 108 1.08 17.42 3.29
C GLY A 108 -0.19 16.87 2.63
N LEU A 109 -0.45 17.28 1.38
CA LEU A 109 -1.61 16.85 0.60
C LEU A 109 -1.28 15.62 -0.27
N ALA A 110 -2.24 14.71 -0.44
CA ALA A 110 -2.16 13.60 -1.38
C ALA A 110 -3.19 13.81 -2.47
N LYS A 111 -3.01 13.07 -3.56
CA LYS A 111 -3.88 13.16 -4.73
C LYS A 111 -5.36 12.93 -4.41
N GLN A 112 -5.66 12.15 -3.37
CA GLN A 112 -7.03 11.88 -2.93
C GLN A 112 -7.62 12.92 -1.96
N ASP A 113 -6.82 13.87 -1.47
CA ASP A 113 -7.31 14.86 -0.52
C ASP A 113 -8.27 15.82 -1.20
N ARG A 114 -9.35 16.14 -0.48
CA ARG A 114 -10.35 17.13 -0.89
C ARG A 114 -10.45 18.19 0.19
N GLN A 115 -11.09 19.32 -0.09
CA GLN A 115 -11.20 20.42 0.89
C GLN A 115 -11.80 19.98 2.23
N ASN A 116 -12.66 18.96 2.22
CA ASN A 116 -13.33 18.38 3.39
C ASN A 116 -12.79 16.99 3.79
N HIS A 117 -11.72 16.50 3.15
CA HIS A 117 -11.10 15.20 3.45
C HIS A 117 -9.58 15.35 3.45
N ARG A 118 -9.05 15.90 4.55
CA ARG A 118 -7.62 16.18 4.75
C ARG A 118 -7.11 15.39 5.95
N ASN A 119 -5.82 15.03 5.93
CA ASN A 119 -5.12 14.43 7.07
C ASN A 119 -5.76 13.15 7.60
N SER A 120 -6.10 12.21 6.71
CA SER A 120 -6.64 10.91 7.13
C SER A 120 -5.63 10.20 8.06
N LYS A 121 -6.12 9.82 9.24
CA LYS A 121 -5.32 9.07 10.21
C LYS A 121 -4.98 7.72 9.61
N ILE A 122 -3.72 7.32 9.72
CA ILE A 122 -3.25 6.00 9.30
C ILE A 122 -2.99 5.21 10.58
N VAL A 123 -3.79 4.17 10.82
CA VAL A 123 -3.67 3.32 12.01
C VAL A 123 -2.97 2.02 11.62
N VAL A 124 -1.85 1.75 12.25
CA VAL A 124 -1.16 0.46 12.22
C VAL A 124 -1.63 -0.32 13.46
N PRO A 125 -2.51 -1.33 13.31
CA PRO A 125 -3.08 -2.06 14.45
C PRO A 125 -2.03 -2.99 15.07
N ALA A 126 -2.03 -3.12 16.39
CA ALA A 126 -1.25 -4.16 17.07
C ALA A 126 -1.87 -5.53 16.77
N PHE A 127 -1.03 -6.54 16.57
CA PHE A 127 -1.46 -7.93 16.40
C PHE A 127 -0.90 -8.81 17.49
N THR A 128 -1.72 -9.06 18.52
CA THR A 128 -1.33 -9.77 19.73
C THR A 128 -1.26 -11.29 19.57
N ASP A 129 -2.06 -11.85 18.64
CA ASP A 129 -2.20 -13.30 18.49
C ASP A 129 -0.92 -13.96 17.98
N ASN A 130 -0.13 -13.23 17.19
CA ASN A 130 1.16 -13.70 16.73
C ASN A 130 2.17 -12.55 16.66
N LYS A 131 3.02 -12.48 17.69
CA LYS A 131 4.02 -11.42 17.84
C LYS A 131 5.05 -11.35 16.70
N LYS A 132 5.33 -12.47 16.01
CA LYS A 132 6.23 -12.50 14.84
C LYS A 132 5.68 -11.73 13.63
N LEU A 133 4.35 -11.59 13.58
CA LEU A 133 3.63 -10.88 12.53
C LEU A 133 3.09 -9.53 13.01
N ASP A 134 3.45 -9.09 14.22
CA ASP A 134 2.96 -7.83 14.76
C ASP A 134 3.61 -6.64 14.04
N PRO A 135 2.83 -5.85 13.26
CA PRO A 135 3.36 -4.71 12.53
C PRO A 135 3.87 -3.63 13.49
N VAL A 136 3.33 -3.53 14.70
CA VAL A 136 3.75 -2.55 15.70
C VAL A 136 5.14 -2.90 16.22
N THR A 137 5.35 -4.15 16.66
CA THR A 137 6.67 -4.63 17.09
C THR A 137 7.71 -4.45 15.97
N CYS A 138 7.38 -4.82 14.74
CA CYS A 138 8.28 -4.64 13.60
C CYS A 138 8.63 -3.17 13.35
N LEU A 139 7.63 -2.30 13.35
CA LEU A 139 7.81 -0.87 13.13
C LEU A 139 8.64 -0.20 14.23
N LEU A 140 8.42 -0.53 15.49
CA LEU A 140 9.23 0.00 16.60
C LEU A 140 10.68 -0.46 16.50
N GLN A 141 10.92 -1.73 16.19
CA GLN A 141 12.26 -2.27 15.98
C GLN A 141 12.97 -1.57 14.81
N TYR A 142 12.26 -1.32 13.71
CA TYR A 142 12.78 -0.56 12.57
C TYR A 142 13.12 0.89 12.94
N ILE A 143 12.26 1.57 13.68
CA ILE A 143 12.50 2.96 14.13
C ILE A 143 13.75 3.02 15.01
N GLU A 144 13.92 2.08 15.94
CA GLU A 144 15.10 2.04 16.81
C GLU A 144 16.38 1.77 16.03
N ARG A 145 16.39 0.75 15.15
CA ARG A 145 17.56 0.41 14.30
C ARG A 145 17.97 1.55 13.36
N THR A 146 17.00 2.35 12.91
CA THR A 146 17.25 3.48 12.00
C THR A 146 17.54 4.81 12.70
N LYS A 147 17.37 4.90 14.03
CA LYS A 147 17.55 6.13 14.81
C LYS A 147 18.91 6.78 14.60
N LYS A 148 19.97 5.96 14.58
CA LYS A 148 21.37 6.40 14.39
C LYS A 148 21.64 7.07 13.04
N PHE A 149 20.83 6.79 12.02
CA PHE A 149 21.01 7.37 10.67
C PHE A 149 20.30 8.71 10.51
N ARG A 150 19.45 9.11 11.46
CA ARG A 150 18.61 10.31 11.32
C ARG A 150 19.37 11.60 11.62
N SER A 151 20.38 11.53 12.49
CA SER A 151 21.18 12.71 12.90
C SER A 151 22.05 13.26 11.77
N SER A 152 22.45 12.43 10.81
CA SER A 152 23.27 12.84 9.66
C SER A 152 22.45 13.44 8.51
N LEU A 153 21.12 13.44 8.59
CA LEU A 153 20.23 13.96 7.56
C LEU A 153 19.88 15.44 7.78
N ASP A 154 19.49 16.12 6.70
CA ASP A 154 18.95 17.47 6.74
C ASP A 154 17.70 17.57 7.63
N LYS A 155 17.49 18.71 8.29
CA LYS A 155 16.41 18.94 9.28
C LYS A 155 15.02 18.55 8.76
N ASP A 156 14.74 18.80 7.49
CA ASP A 156 13.45 18.47 6.87
C ASP A 156 13.25 16.97 6.63
N GLN A 157 14.36 16.23 6.52
CA GLN A 157 14.44 14.79 6.21
C GLN A 157 14.52 13.89 7.45
N GLN A 158 15.08 14.36 8.57
CA GLN A 158 15.28 13.55 9.79
C GLN A 158 13.99 12.86 10.29
N GLY A 159 12.86 13.54 10.09
CA GLY A 159 11.56 13.05 10.52
C GLY A 159 10.93 11.99 9.61
N LYS A 160 11.45 11.73 8.40
CA LYS A 160 10.85 10.78 7.44
C LYS A 160 10.96 9.34 7.93
N LEU A 161 9.86 8.58 7.93
CA LEU A 161 9.84 7.24 8.52
C LEU A 161 10.81 6.27 7.83
N PHE A 162 10.61 6.05 6.52
CA PHE A 162 11.38 5.07 5.77
C PHE A 162 12.66 5.67 5.16
N LEU A 163 13.78 5.05 5.51
CA LEU A 163 15.14 5.40 5.06
C LEU A 163 15.72 4.28 4.19
N SER A 164 16.57 4.65 3.24
CA SER A 164 17.29 3.71 2.37
C SER A 164 18.05 2.68 3.21
N THR A 165 18.08 1.43 2.75
CA THR A 165 18.85 0.35 3.38
C THR A 165 20.35 0.49 3.17
N CYS A 166 20.76 1.28 2.17
CA CYS A 166 22.15 1.55 1.86
C CYS A 166 22.53 2.96 2.29
N GLU A 167 23.80 3.16 2.66
CA GLU A 167 24.39 4.48 2.87
C GLU A 167 24.16 5.38 1.66
N PRO A 168 23.88 6.69 1.84
CA PRO A 168 23.88 7.43 3.10
C PRO A 168 22.53 7.41 3.85
N HIS A 169 21.71 6.36 3.71
CA HIS A 169 20.44 6.17 4.43
C HIS A 169 19.42 7.31 4.28
N LYS A 170 19.41 7.96 3.09
CA LYS A 170 18.46 9.04 2.77
C LYS A 170 17.00 8.55 2.78
N PRO A 171 16.03 9.45 3.00
CA PRO A 171 14.61 9.12 2.87
C PRO A 171 14.26 8.55 1.50
N VAL A 172 13.36 7.56 1.48
CA VAL A 172 13.00 6.89 0.23
C VAL A 172 11.79 7.50 -0.47
N THR A 173 11.62 7.15 -1.74
CA THR A 173 10.47 7.52 -2.56
C THR A 173 9.37 6.45 -2.49
N SER A 174 8.17 6.79 -2.97
CA SER A 174 7.06 5.82 -3.06
C SER A 174 7.39 4.65 -3.99
N GLN A 175 8.22 4.88 -5.00
CA GLN A 175 8.70 3.87 -5.94
C GLN A 175 9.60 2.86 -5.23
N THR A 176 10.47 3.31 -4.33
CA THR A 176 11.32 2.42 -3.52
C THR A 176 10.47 1.56 -2.58
N ILE A 177 9.46 2.14 -1.91
CA ILE A 177 8.52 1.37 -1.09
C ILE A 177 7.80 0.31 -1.94
N SER A 178 7.33 0.68 -3.13
CA SER A 178 6.73 -0.27 -4.07
C SER A 178 7.69 -1.41 -4.42
N LYS A 179 8.97 -1.09 -4.70
CA LYS A 179 9.99 -2.11 -5.00
C LYS A 179 10.21 -3.06 -3.82
N TRP A 180 10.27 -2.55 -2.59
CA TRP A 180 10.44 -3.40 -1.40
C TRP A 180 9.25 -4.33 -1.16
N ILE A 181 8.01 -3.87 -1.38
CA ILE A 181 6.82 -4.74 -1.30
C ILE A 181 6.92 -5.87 -2.33
N VAL A 182 7.25 -5.54 -3.58
CA VAL A 182 7.40 -6.53 -4.66
C VAL A 182 8.54 -7.51 -4.35
N GLN A 183 9.68 -7.02 -3.86
CA GLN A 183 10.81 -7.87 -3.48
C GLN A 183 10.44 -8.81 -2.34
N MET A 184 9.71 -8.33 -1.33
CA MET A 184 9.24 -9.18 -0.24
C MET A 184 8.35 -10.32 -0.75
N ILE A 185 7.43 -10.02 -1.66
CA ILE A 185 6.59 -11.05 -2.28
C ILE A 185 7.48 -12.03 -3.06
N LYS A 186 8.40 -11.57 -3.90
CA LYS A 186 9.30 -12.44 -4.68
C LYS A 186 10.15 -13.37 -3.80
N LEU A 187 10.57 -12.93 -2.62
CA LEU A 187 11.31 -13.78 -1.69
C LEU A 187 10.50 -15.01 -1.21
N ALA A 188 9.16 -14.95 -1.25
CA ALA A 188 8.31 -16.09 -0.95
C ALA A 188 8.19 -17.09 -2.11
N TYR A 189 8.69 -16.76 -3.31
CA TYR A 189 8.61 -17.58 -4.52
C TYR A 189 10.00 -17.72 -5.16
N PRO A 190 10.95 -18.42 -4.52
CA PRO A 190 12.32 -18.53 -5.03
C PRO A 190 12.38 -19.23 -6.40
N ASP A 191 11.51 -20.21 -6.62
CA ASP A 191 11.52 -21.07 -7.82
C ASP A 191 10.46 -20.67 -8.86
N SER A 192 9.70 -19.58 -8.63
CA SER A 192 8.64 -19.15 -9.55
C SER A 192 8.96 -17.81 -10.21
N SER A 193 8.81 -17.74 -11.52
CA SER A 193 8.87 -16.50 -12.29
C SER A 193 7.55 -15.73 -12.17
N LEU A 194 7.26 -15.19 -10.98
CA LEU A 194 6.16 -14.24 -10.86
C LEU A 194 6.54 -12.94 -11.58
N GLU A 195 6.02 -12.76 -12.79
CA GLU A 195 6.39 -11.65 -13.68
C GLU A 195 5.60 -10.37 -13.37
N ASN A 196 4.35 -10.46 -12.92
CA ASN A 196 3.43 -9.31 -12.85
C ASN A 196 3.04 -8.89 -11.42
N ILE A 197 3.96 -9.01 -10.46
CA ILE A 197 3.70 -8.54 -9.09
C ILE A 197 3.67 -7.01 -9.05
N LYS A 198 2.52 -6.47 -8.66
CA LYS A 198 2.33 -5.04 -8.39
C LYS A 198 2.19 -4.81 -6.89
N ALA A 199 2.96 -3.86 -6.33
CA ALA A 199 2.81 -3.48 -4.92
C ALA A 199 1.39 -3.06 -4.55
N HIS A 200 0.65 -2.46 -5.49
CA HIS A 200 -0.74 -2.07 -5.27
C HIS A 200 -1.68 -3.25 -4.98
N SER A 201 -1.30 -4.49 -5.33
CA SER A 201 -2.10 -5.68 -5.04
C SER A 201 -2.28 -5.93 -3.53
N THR A 202 -1.33 -5.51 -2.67
CA THR A 202 -1.50 -5.61 -1.21
C THR A 202 -2.71 -4.82 -0.72
N ARG A 203 -3.05 -3.75 -1.44
CA ARG A 203 -4.22 -2.90 -1.20
C ARG A 203 -5.56 -3.54 -1.57
N ALA A 204 -5.54 -4.64 -2.33
CA ALA A 204 -6.72 -5.46 -2.62
C ALA A 204 -6.77 -6.69 -1.69
N ILE A 205 -5.63 -7.38 -1.53
CA ILE A 205 -5.53 -8.63 -0.77
C ILE A 205 -5.75 -8.43 0.73
N GLY A 206 -5.15 -7.40 1.33
CA GLY A 206 -5.29 -7.15 2.76
C GLY A 206 -6.75 -6.98 3.18
N PRO A 207 -7.50 -6.06 2.55
CA PRO A 207 -8.93 -5.88 2.80
C PRO A 207 -9.77 -7.12 2.57
N TYR A 208 -9.46 -7.90 1.52
CA TYR A 208 -10.14 -9.16 1.24
C TYR A 208 -10.00 -10.14 2.42
N TRP A 209 -8.77 -10.41 2.85
CA TRP A 209 -8.52 -11.33 3.96
C TRP A 209 -9.10 -10.81 5.27
N ALA A 210 -9.09 -9.50 5.49
CA ALA A 210 -9.76 -8.90 6.64
C ALA A 210 -11.27 -9.17 6.63
N LEU A 211 -11.93 -8.95 5.49
CA LEU A 211 -13.36 -9.23 5.32
C LEU A 211 -13.66 -10.73 5.49
N TYR A 212 -12.88 -11.59 4.85
CA TYR A 212 -12.99 -13.06 4.96
C TYR A 212 -12.81 -13.56 6.40
N LYS A 213 -12.03 -12.84 7.22
CA LYS A 213 -11.85 -13.11 8.66
C LYS A 213 -12.85 -12.35 9.54
N GLY A 214 -13.89 -11.75 8.98
CA GLY A 214 -15.01 -11.16 9.71
C GLY A 214 -14.83 -9.68 10.12
N ALA A 215 -13.84 -8.97 9.58
CA ALA A 215 -13.72 -7.53 9.82
C ALA A 215 -14.87 -6.78 9.16
N SER A 216 -15.43 -5.79 9.85
CA SER A 216 -16.52 -4.97 9.30
C SER A 216 -16.06 -4.15 8.09
N ILE A 217 -16.93 -4.02 7.08
CA ILE A 217 -16.66 -3.21 5.88
C ILE A 217 -16.31 -1.76 6.26
N ASN A 218 -17.01 -1.19 7.25
CA ASN A 218 -16.73 0.17 7.73
C ASN A 218 -15.30 0.33 8.25
N SER A 219 -14.80 -0.64 9.03
CA SER A 219 -13.42 -0.62 9.53
C SER A 219 -12.39 -0.72 8.40
N ILE A 220 -12.68 -1.51 7.37
CA ILE A 220 -11.82 -1.66 6.18
C ILE A 220 -11.78 -0.36 5.37
N LEU A 221 -12.94 0.26 5.13
CA LEU A 221 -13.05 1.53 4.40
C LEU A 221 -12.30 2.66 5.11
N GLU A 222 -12.44 2.76 6.44
CA GLU A 222 -11.72 3.74 7.26
C GLU A 222 -10.21 3.51 7.20
N ALA A 223 -9.75 2.26 7.39
CA ALA A 223 -8.34 1.91 7.31
C ALA A 223 -7.75 2.27 5.93
N ALA A 224 -8.44 1.92 4.84
CA ALA A 224 -7.98 2.11 3.47
C ALA A 224 -8.10 3.55 2.93
N ASP A 225 -8.83 4.44 3.60
CA ASP A 225 -9.21 5.79 3.11
C ASP A 225 -10.14 5.76 1.89
N TRP A 226 -11.10 4.84 1.87
CA TRP A 226 -12.04 4.73 0.76
C TRP A 226 -13.37 5.42 1.09
N SER A 227 -13.81 6.27 0.16
CA SER A 227 -15.02 7.09 0.32
C SER A 227 -16.33 6.32 0.26
N SER A 228 -16.32 5.10 -0.28
CA SER A 228 -17.53 4.28 -0.37
C SER A 228 -17.22 2.79 -0.45
N GLU A 229 -18.16 2.00 0.07
CA GLU A 229 -18.23 0.56 -0.13
C GLU A 229 -18.26 0.19 -1.61
N SER A 230 -18.94 0.98 -2.45
CA SER A 230 -18.93 0.78 -3.90
C SER A 230 -17.54 0.93 -4.53
N THR A 231 -16.63 1.71 -3.93
CA THR A 231 -15.23 1.78 -4.37
C THR A 231 -14.48 0.51 -3.98
N PHE A 232 -14.72 -0.01 -2.78
CA PHE A 232 -14.18 -1.28 -2.32
C PHE A 232 -14.71 -2.45 -3.18
N GLY A 233 -16.02 -2.57 -3.33
CA GLY A 233 -16.72 -3.52 -4.18
C GLY A 233 -16.23 -3.52 -5.63
N LYS A 234 -16.26 -2.36 -6.30
CA LYS A 234 -15.98 -2.27 -7.74
C LYS A 234 -14.51 -2.38 -8.11
N PHE A 235 -13.58 -1.97 -7.24
CA PHE A 235 -12.16 -1.93 -7.58
C PHE A 235 -11.32 -2.97 -6.84
N TYR A 236 -11.82 -3.53 -5.73
CA TYR A 236 -11.04 -4.38 -4.84
C TYR A 236 -11.73 -5.69 -4.48
N LEU A 237 -13.06 -5.81 -4.61
CA LEU A 237 -13.80 -7.07 -4.42
C LEU A 237 -14.39 -7.67 -5.73
N ARG A 238 -14.23 -7.00 -6.88
CA ARG A 238 -14.96 -7.31 -8.12
C ARG A 238 -14.83 -8.77 -8.58
N ASP A 239 -13.76 -9.45 -8.20
CA ASP A 239 -13.35 -10.74 -8.76
C ASP A 239 -13.06 -11.82 -7.70
N LEU A 240 -13.55 -11.65 -6.47
CA LEU A 240 -13.54 -12.71 -5.46
C LEU A 240 -14.85 -13.49 -5.62
N SER A 241 -14.79 -14.62 -6.33
CA SER A 241 -15.89 -15.53 -6.70
C SER A 241 -17.25 -15.26 -6.06
N VAL A 242 -18.27 -15.13 -6.92
CA VAL A 242 -19.70 -15.03 -6.61
C VAL A 242 -20.16 -16.05 -5.54
N ASP A 243 -19.49 -17.20 -5.42
CA ASP A 243 -19.78 -18.24 -4.42
C ASP A 243 -19.51 -17.85 -2.95
N VAL A 244 -18.76 -16.77 -2.68
CA VAL A 244 -18.45 -16.33 -1.30
C VAL A 244 -19.46 -15.31 -0.79
N LEU A 245 -20.11 -14.55 -1.67
CA LEU A 245 -21.15 -13.59 -1.28
C LEU A 245 -22.51 -14.26 -1.03
N ASP A 246 -22.74 -15.43 -1.60
CA ASP A 246 -23.96 -16.23 -1.35
C ASP A 246 -23.92 -16.99 -0.01
N ASN A 247 -22.80 -16.94 0.72
CA ASN A 247 -22.62 -17.56 2.03
C ASN A 247 -22.32 -16.54 3.16
N LEU A 248 -22.59 -15.24 2.92
CA LEU A 248 -22.69 -14.19 3.94
C LEU A 248 -24.15 -13.95 4.31
#